data_AF-A0A7Y8H7L7-F1
#
_entry.id   AF-A0A7Y8H7L7-F1
#
_cell.length_a   1.000
_cell.length_b   1.000
_cell.length_c   1.000
_cell.angle_alpha   90.00
_cell.angle_beta   90.00
_cell.angle_gamma   90.00
#
_symmetry.space_group_name_H-M   'P 1'
#
loop_
_entity.id
_entity.type
_entity.pdbx_description
1 polymer ?
#
loop_
_entity_poly.entity_id
_entity_poly.type
_entity_poly.pdbx_seq_one_letter_code
_entity_poly.pdbx_strand_id
1 'polypeptide(L)'
;MNDTTKLSDKEGIIMRLALQNCATLQDFEKFLNELPKPLGVEANFGVIDANGGAAYYETNNFSFIKYDVNDPSVAPNGYLIRTNYSFAGEENKGYGYIRYQTASQLFESQIKNGKISFEFLINDVPRCLIHSFTKTDLTKNLPEEKSDNYVFFRDYIPRHSTSAAIVVQGVKENESPSLTTMWTILGFPLTSVIIPVWLLEDGTMPKILQADETGNAPLCNAALQLKDKVFSPQNDASENYLNLSALMNKDNSGVRQKLIPIEEKILAKAKSILFDFRKNGIDNSKAKEFNNWIDNDVYNEIKLNFKLN
;
A
#
# COMPACT_ATOMS: atom_id res chain seq x y z
N MET A 1 16.25 1.47 -29.41
CA MET A 1 17.00 0.22 -29.68
C MET A 1 16.08 -0.93 -29.32
N ASN A 2 15.98 -1.98 -30.14
CA ASN A 2 15.23 -3.16 -29.74
C ASN A 2 16.06 -3.92 -28.71
N ASP A 3 15.67 -3.80 -27.44
CA ASP A 3 16.25 -4.57 -26.36
C ASP A 3 15.92 -6.06 -26.57
N THR A 4 16.96 -6.90 -26.66
CA THR A 4 16.83 -8.36 -26.84
C THR A 4 17.26 -9.14 -25.59
N THR A 5 17.39 -8.44 -24.46
CA THR A 5 17.81 -9.00 -23.18
C THR A 5 16.85 -10.09 -22.71
N LYS A 6 17.41 -11.23 -22.27
CA LYS A 6 16.65 -12.35 -21.65
C LYS A 6 16.72 -12.36 -20.13
N LEU A 7 17.61 -11.55 -19.54
CA LEU A 7 17.70 -11.41 -18.10
C LEU A 7 16.49 -10.61 -17.60
N SER A 8 15.76 -11.15 -16.62
CA SER A 8 14.56 -10.53 -16.04
C SER A 8 14.47 -10.83 -14.54
N ASP A 9 13.45 -10.27 -13.89
CA ASP A 9 13.03 -10.57 -12.53
C ASP A 9 14.11 -10.30 -11.46
N LYS A 10 14.90 -9.23 -11.67
CA LYS A 10 15.96 -8.80 -10.75
C LYS A 10 15.55 -7.68 -9.80
N GLU A 11 14.31 -7.20 -9.84
CA GLU A 11 13.81 -6.05 -9.07
C GLU A 11 14.01 -6.26 -7.57
N GLY A 12 13.68 -7.44 -7.05
CA GLY A 12 13.85 -7.77 -5.63
C GLY A 12 15.32 -7.79 -5.19
N ILE A 13 16.23 -8.21 -6.08
CA ILE A 13 17.67 -8.21 -5.81
C ILE A 13 18.21 -6.78 -5.79
N ILE A 14 17.84 -5.96 -6.79
CA ILE A 14 18.23 -4.56 -6.86
C ILE A 14 17.70 -3.79 -5.65
N MET A 15 16.43 -3.98 -5.28
CA MET A 15 15.83 -3.34 -4.11
C MET A 15 16.55 -3.73 -2.82
N ARG A 16 16.86 -5.02 -2.60
CA ARG A 16 17.63 -5.48 -1.45
C ARG A 16 19.01 -4.82 -1.39
N LEU A 17 19.74 -4.81 -2.49
CA LEU A 17 21.08 -4.24 -2.56
C LEU A 17 21.05 -2.72 -2.34
N ALA A 18 20.08 -2.02 -2.91
CA ALA A 18 19.88 -0.59 -2.69
C ALA A 18 19.65 -0.28 -1.21
N LEU A 19 18.72 -0.99 -0.56
CA LEU A 19 18.42 -0.82 0.88
C LEU A 19 19.63 -1.14 1.78
N GLN A 20 20.56 -1.98 1.33
CA GLN A 20 21.78 -2.31 2.07
C GLN A 20 22.90 -1.29 1.91
N ASN A 21 22.93 -0.53 0.79
CA ASN A 21 24.12 0.23 0.39
C ASN A 21 23.86 1.72 0.12
N CYS A 22 22.60 2.16 -0.02
CA CYS A 22 22.25 3.54 -0.39
C CYS A 22 21.60 4.27 0.78
N ALA A 23 22.02 5.51 1.05
CA ALA A 23 21.41 6.37 2.05
C ALA A 23 20.56 7.50 1.44
N THR A 24 20.87 7.88 0.19
CA THR A 24 20.27 9.04 -0.51
C THR A 24 19.82 8.69 -1.92
N LEU A 25 19.02 9.57 -2.54
CA LEU A 25 18.72 9.51 -3.97
C LEU A 25 19.99 9.44 -4.84
N GLN A 26 21.02 10.23 -4.50
CA GLN A 26 22.29 10.27 -5.24
C GLN A 26 23.04 8.94 -5.14
N ASP A 27 23.03 8.30 -3.97
CA ASP A 27 23.63 6.96 -3.82
C ASP A 27 22.91 5.94 -4.70
N PHE A 28 21.57 6.00 -4.75
CA PHE A 28 20.78 5.09 -5.58
C PHE A 28 21.04 5.30 -7.08
N GLU A 29 21.15 6.55 -7.53
CA GLU A 29 21.50 6.89 -8.92
C GLU A 29 22.89 6.37 -9.29
N LYS A 30 23.88 6.56 -8.40
CA LYS A 30 25.23 6.02 -8.57
C LYS A 30 25.21 4.49 -8.62
N PHE A 31 24.50 3.85 -7.69
CA PHE A 31 24.33 2.41 -7.63
C PHE A 31 23.75 1.84 -8.92
N LEU A 32 22.66 2.43 -9.43
CA LEU A 32 22.08 2.02 -10.71
C LEU A 32 23.06 2.19 -11.88
N ASN A 33 23.87 3.25 -11.91
CA ASN A 33 24.87 3.47 -12.96
C ASN A 33 26.03 2.46 -12.91
N GLU A 34 26.45 2.05 -11.71
CA GLU A 34 27.60 1.16 -11.50
C GLU A 34 27.27 -0.34 -11.62
N LEU A 35 26.00 -0.73 -11.46
CA LEU A 35 25.59 -2.12 -11.63
C LEU A 35 25.89 -2.66 -13.05
N PRO A 36 26.41 -3.90 -13.17
CA PRO A 36 26.62 -4.55 -14.47
C PRO A 36 25.35 -4.57 -15.31
N LYS A 37 25.47 -4.23 -16.60
CA LYS A 37 24.36 -4.26 -17.56
C LYS A 37 24.35 -5.58 -18.33
N PRO A 38 23.17 -6.06 -18.76
CA PRO A 38 21.85 -5.51 -18.48
C PRO A 38 21.43 -5.70 -17.01
N LEU A 39 20.65 -4.76 -16.49
CA LEU A 39 20.14 -4.80 -15.10
C LEU A 39 19.19 -5.97 -14.84
N GLY A 40 18.51 -6.46 -15.88
CA GLY A 40 17.49 -7.50 -15.74
C GLY A 40 16.19 -6.99 -15.12
N VAL A 41 15.87 -5.71 -15.35
CA VAL A 41 14.64 -5.08 -14.87
C VAL A 41 14.03 -4.22 -15.97
N GLU A 42 12.70 -4.33 -16.08
CA GLU A 42 11.83 -3.39 -16.80
C GLU A 42 10.83 -2.84 -15.77
N ALA A 43 11.38 -2.25 -14.72
CA ALA A 43 10.66 -1.90 -13.51
C ALA A 43 10.94 -0.46 -13.11
N ASN A 44 10.10 0.03 -12.22
CA ASN A 44 10.21 1.39 -11.71
C ASN A 44 10.42 1.36 -10.20
N PHE A 45 11.24 2.29 -9.70
CA PHE A 45 11.57 2.39 -8.29
C PHE A 45 11.12 3.74 -7.74
N GLY A 46 10.30 3.73 -6.69
CA GLY A 46 10.07 4.91 -5.87
C GLY A 46 11.08 4.93 -4.73
N VAL A 47 11.81 6.03 -4.57
CA VAL A 47 12.84 6.17 -3.54
C VAL A 47 12.57 7.44 -2.75
N ILE A 48 12.64 7.32 -1.43
CA ILE A 48 12.67 8.44 -0.50
C ILE A 48 13.89 8.31 0.40
N ASP A 49 14.38 9.41 0.94
CA ASP A 49 15.45 9.41 1.94
C ASP A 49 15.15 10.35 3.12
N ALA A 50 15.94 10.22 4.19
CA ALA A 50 15.76 11.01 5.41
C ALA A 50 16.18 12.48 5.26
N ASN A 51 16.84 12.85 4.15
CA ASN A 51 17.23 14.22 3.86
C ASN A 51 16.14 14.98 3.07
N GLY A 52 14.97 14.36 2.86
CA GLY A 52 13.86 14.96 2.12
C GLY A 52 13.89 14.67 0.63
N GLY A 53 14.78 13.80 0.16
CA GLY A 53 14.76 13.29 -1.21
C GLY A 53 13.51 12.45 -1.46
N ALA A 54 12.84 12.68 -2.59
CA ALA A 54 11.77 11.83 -3.09
C ALA A 54 11.81 11.82 -4.63
N ALA A 55 11.91 10.64 -5.23
CA ALA A 55 11.96 10.49 -6.69
C ALA A 55 11.35 9.17 -7.16
N TYR A 56 10.90 9.17 -8.42
CA TYR A 56 10.48 7.98 -9.14
C TYR A 56 11.41 7.73 -10.32
N TYR A 57 11.94 6.52 -10.43
CA TYR A 57 12.89 6.12 -11.46
C TYR A 57 12.22 5.14 -12.40
N GLU A 58 11.99 5.54 -13.66
CA GLU A 58 11.58 4.61 -14.72
C GLU A 58 12.83 3.95 -15.30
N THR A 59 13.01 2.65 -15.04
CA THR A 59 14.27 1.94 -15.31
C THR A 59 14.09 0.89 -16.40
N ASN A 60 15.06 0.79 -17.30
CA ASN A 60 15.19 -0.30 -18.26
C ASN A 60 16.52 -1.04 -18.03
N ASN A 61 16.82 -2.02 -18.88
CA ASN A 61 18.02 -2.84 -18.74
C ASN A 61 19.35 -2.06 -18.74
N PHE A 62 19.41 -0.83 -19.25
CA PHE A 62 20.66 -0.10 -19.47
C PHE A 62 20.71 1.28 -18.82
N SER A 63 19.56 1.87 -18.50
CA SER A 63 19.43 3.28 -18.11
C SER A 63 18.17 3.51 -17.26
N PHE A 64 18.04 4.71 -16.71
CA PHE A 64 16.84 5.16 -16.01
C PHE A 64 16.52 6.61 -16.35
N ILE A 65 15.25 6.99 -16.17
CA ILE A 65 14.80 8.39 -16.16
C ILE A 65 14.28 8.72 -14.77
N LYS A 66 14.84 9.78 -14.18
CA LYS A 66 14.45 10.30 -12.87
C LYS A 66 13.31 11.30 -13.02
N TYR A 67 12.29 11.13 -12.20
CA TYR A 67 11.25 12.11 -11.92
C TYR A 67 11.40 12.56 -10.47
N ASP A 68 12.06 13.70 -10.25
CA ASP A 68 12.28 14.27 -8.93
C ASP A 68 10.99 14.93 -8.42
N VAL A 69 10.47 14.49 -7.28
CA VAL A 69 9.23 15.03 -6.70
C VAL A 69 9.44 16.44 -6.14
N ASN A 70 10.69 16.81 -5.84
CA ASN A 70 11.01 18.14 -5.31
C ASN A 70 11.17 19.20 -6.42
N ASP A 71 11.21 18.79 -7.70
CA ASP A 71 11.24 19.71 -8.83
C ASP A 71 9.81 20.13 -9.21
N PRO A 72 9.42 21.41 -9.06
CA PRO A 72 8.07 21.88 -9.39
C PRO A 72 7.72 21.77 -10.87
N SER A 73 8.72 21.65 -11.76
CA SER A 73 8.48 21.40 -13.19
C SER A 73 8.07 19.95 -13.47
N VAL A 74 8.45 19.03 -12.58
CA VAL A 74 8.13 17.59 -12.66
C VAL A 74 6.88 17.25 -11.83
N ALA A 75 6.79 17.81 -10.63
CA ALA A 75 5.71 17.58 -9.67
C ALA A 75 5.15 18.92 -9.15
N PRO A 76 4.36 19.65 -9.97
CA PRO A 76 3.90 21.01 -9.64
C PRO A 76 3.04 21.07 -8.36
N ASN A 77 2.40 19.97 -8.00
CA ASN A 77 1.60 19.86 -6.78
C ASN A 77 2.34 19.14 -5.63
N GLY A 78 3.64 18.84 -5.79
CA GLY A 78 4.48 18.18 -4.77
C GLY A 78 4.24 16.67 -4.62
N TYR A 79 3.65 16.01 -5.60
CA TYR A 79 3.48 14.55 -5.63
C TYR A 79 3.49 14.01 -7.06
N LEU A 80 3.74 12.70 -7.19
CA LEU A 80 3.61 11.96 -8.44
C LEU A 80 2.62 10.81 -8.25
N ILE A 81 1.84 10.53 -9.30
CA ILE A 81 1.01 9.32 -9.41
C ILE A 81 1.58 8.47 -10.54
N ARG A 82 1.66 7.15 -10.32
CA ARG A 82 2.17 6.18 -11.30
C ARG A 82 1.31 4.92 -11.25
N THR A 83 1.11 4.30 -12.41
CA THR A 83 0.44 2.99 -12.54
C THR A 83 1.24 2.09 -13.49
N ASN A 84 0.63 1.09 -14.13
CA ASN A 84 1.36 0.08 -14.91
C ASN A 84 1.62 0.54 -16.37
N TYR A 85 2.00 1.80 -16.53
CA TYR A 85 2.51 2.38 -17.79
C TYR A 85 3.67 3.33 -17.47
N SER A 86 4.57 3.50 -18.45
CA SER A 86 5.73 4.40 -18.34
C SER A 86 5.40 5.74 -19.00
N PHE A 87 5.75 6.84 -18.33
CA PHE A 87 5.61 8.19 -18.90
C PHE A 87 6.71 8.49 -19.93
N ALA A 88 7.88 7.85 -19.81
CA ALA A 88 8.94 7.91 -20.80
C ALA A 88 8.78 6.88 -21.94
N GLY A 89 7.87 5.92 -21.77
CA GLY A 89 7.65 4.82 -22.69
C GLY A 89 6.74 5.17 -23.86
N GLU A 90 6.39 4.15 -24.65
CA GLU A 90 5.45 4.30 -25.75
C GLU A 90 4.03 4.58 -25.24
N GLU A 91 3.41 5.62 -25.81
CA GLU A 91 2.05 5.99 -25.50
C GLU A 91 1.07 4.83 -25.78
N ASN A 92 0.08 4.64 -24.91
CA ASN A 92 -0.98 3.64 -25.07
C ASN A 92 -0.51 2.16 -25.07
N LYS A 93 0.72 1.86 -24.63
CA LYS A 93 1.21 0.47 -24.50
C LYS A 93 1.01 -0.15 -23.11
N GLY A 94 0.89 0.67 -22.06
CA GLY A 94 0.74 0.17 -20.69
C GLY A 94 -0.71 -0.09 -20.26
N TYR A 95 -0.87 -0.37 -18.97
CA TYR A 95 -2.16 -0.64 -18.33
C TYR A 95 -2.41 0.27 -17.12
N GLY A 96 -3.67 0.39 -16.70
CA GLY A 96 -4.02 1.11 -15.46
C GLY A 96 -4.41 2.58 -15.65
N TYR A 97 -4.69 3.04 -16.87
CA TYR A 97 -5.15 4.40 -17.13
C TYR A 97 -6.40 4.79 -16.32
N ILE A 98 -7.37 3.87 -16.16
CA ILE A 98 -8.56 4.11 -15.33
C ILE A 98 -8.19 4.31 -13.86
N ARG A 99 -7.24 3.52 -13.33
CA ARG A 99 -6.74 3.65 -11.95
C ARG A 99 -5.96 4.95 -11.78
N TYR A 100 -5.13 5.32 -12.75
CA TYR A 100 -4.42 6.59 -12.75
C TYR A 100 -5.41 7.76 -12.69
N GLN A 101 -6.39 7.77 -13.59
CA GLN A 101 -7.41 8.83 -13.63
C GLN A 101 -8.22 8.89 -12.32
N THR A 102 -8.57 7.74 -11.74
CA THR A 102 -9.27 7.66 -10.45
C THR A 102 -8.41 8.24 -9.33
N ALA A 103 -7.14 7.85 -9.24
CA ALA A 103 -6.20 8.37 -8.24
C ALA A 103 -5.97 9.88 -8.41
N SER A 104 -5.80 10.36 -9.64
CA SER A 104 -5.64 11.79 -9.93
C SER A 104 -6.85 12.62 -9.45
N GLN A 105 -8.06 12.16 -9.73
CA GLN A 105 -9.29 12.82 -9.24
C GLN A 105 -9.37 12.81 -7.71
N LEU A 106 -8.97 11.71 -7.08
CA LEU A 106 -8.97 11.57 -5.62
C LEU A 106 -7.97 12.53 -4.98
N PHE A 107 -6.76 12.64 -5.51
CA PHE A 107 -5.73 13.57 -5.03
C PHE A 107 -6.10 15.03 -5.27
N GLU A 108 -6.63 15.37 -6.45
CA GLU A 108 -7.11 16.73 -6.74
C GLU A 108 -8.20 17.17 -5.76
N SER A 109 -9.16 16.29 -5.44
CA SER A 109 -10.20 16.54 -4.45
C SER A 109 -9.60 16.73 -3.06
N GLN A 110 -8.68 15.84 -2.66
CA GLN A 110 -8.05 15.90 -1.34
C GLN A 110 -7.25 17.19 -1.14
N ILE A 111 -6.52 17.64 -2.16
CA ILE A 111 -5.72 18.87 -2.11
C ILE A 111 -6.60 20.11 -2.03
N LYS A 112 -7.73 20.12 -2.75
CA LYS A 112 -8.72 21.22 -2.63
C LYS A 112 -9.29 21.33 -1.21
N ASN A 113 -9.40 20.20 -0.51
CA ASN A 113 -9.98 20.12 0.83
C ASN A 113 -8.94 20.18 1.97
N GLY A 114 -7.63 20.18 1.67
CA GLY A 114 -6.58 20.18 2.68
C GLY A 114 -5.24 19.65 2.19
N LYS A 115 -4.40 19.19 3.12
CA LYS A 115 -3.11 18.55 2.79
C LYS A 115 -3.28 17.03 2.65
N ILE A 116 -2.41 16.41 1.86
CA ILE A 116 -2.26 14.96 1.80
C ILE A 116 -1.76 14.48 3.17
N SER A 117 -2.45 13.51 3.77
CA SER A 117 -2.04 12.87 5.01
C SER A 117 -1.71 11.39 4.76
N PHE A 118 -0.97 10.76 5.67
CA PHE A 118 -0.67 9.34 5.53
C PHE A 118 -1.96 8.50 5.61
N GLU A 119 -2.94 8.94 6.40
CA GLU A 119 -4.24 8.28 6.54
C GLU A 119 -4.96 8.25 5.20
N PHE A 120 -5.02 9.38 4.49
CA PHE A 120 -5.57 9.41 3.13
C PHE A 120 -4.85 8.42 2.20
N LEU A 121 -3.51 8.38 2.24
CA LEU A 121 -2.73 7.51 1.37
C LEU A 121 -2.92 6.02 1.67
N ILE A 122 -3.04 5.62 2.94
CA ILE A 122 -3.14 4.20 3.32
C ILE A 122 -4.58 3.72 3.46
N ASN A 123 -5.53 4.58 3.82
CA ASN A 123 -6.92 4.19 4.03
C ASN A 123 -7.77 4.45 2.78
N ASP A 124 -7.73 5.64 2.22
CA ASP A 124 -8.69 6.06 1.20
C ASP A 124 -8.28 5.60 -0.21
N VAL A 125 -7.01 5.79 -0.58
CA VAL A 125 -6.50 5.45 -1.92
C VAL A 125 -6.61 3.95 -2.23
N PRO A 126 -6.03 3.02 -1.43
CA PRO A 126 -6.06 1.59 -1.76
C PRO A 126 -7.43 0.94 -1.54
N ARG A 127 -8.38 1.65 -0.92
CA ARG A 127 -9.76 1.18 -0.69
C ARG A 127 -10.79 1.95 -1.52
N CYS A 128 -10.35 2.70 -2.52
CA CYS A 128 -11.21 3.52 -3.35
C CYS A 128 -12.22 2.66 -4.14
N LEU A 129 -13.50 2.91 -3.90
CA LEU A 129 -14.64 2.26 -4.58
C LEU A 129 -15.28 3.17 -5.64
N ILE A 130 -14.49 4.07 -6.22
CA ILE A 130 -14.88 4.95 -7.33
C ILE A 130 -14.21 4.44 -8.60
N HIS A 131 -14.94 4.49 -9.71
CA HIS A 131 -14.45 4.09 -11.02
C HIS A 131 -14.57 5.25 -12.02
N SER A 132 -13.43 5.84 -12.39
CA SER A 132 -13.39 7.10 -13.14
C SER A 132 -13.95 7.03 -14.57
N PHE A 133 -13.97 5.85 -15.20
CA PHE A 133 -14.49 5.69 -16.56
C PHE A 133 -16.02 5.59 -16.57
N THR A 134 -16.59 4.65 -15.82
CA THR A 134 -18.05 4.45 -15.69
C THR A 134 -18.74 5.49 -14.82
N LYS A 135 -17.97 6.32 -14.10
CA LYS A 135 -18.47 7.30 -13.10
C LYS A 135 -19.22 6.65 -11.94
N THR A 136 -18.98 5.36 -11.71
CA THR A 136 -19.58 4.61 -10.61
C THR A 136 -18.90 4.96 -9.30
N ASP A 137 -19.70 5.13 -8.25
CA ASP A 137 -19.25 5.23 -6.86
C ASP A 137 -20.08 4.25 -6.04
N LEU A 138 -19.46 3.15 -5.60
CA LEU A 138 -20.15 2.08 -4.90
C LEU A 138 -20.55 2.46 -3.46
N THR A 139 -20.06 3.58 -2.94
CA THR A 139 -20.38 4.02 -1.57
C THR A 139 -21.69 4.80 -1.47
N LYS A 140 -22.20 5.33 -2.58
CA LYS A 140 -23.38 6.24 -2.59
C LYS A 140 -24.72 5.53 -2.37
N ASN A 141 -24.86 4.30 -2.82
CA ASN A 141 -26.12 3.54 -2.77
C ASN A 141 -25.85 2.13 -2.24
N LEU A 142 -25.54 2.04 -0.95
CA LEU A 142 -25.28 0.74 -0.32
C LEU A 142 -26.54 -0.14 -0.34
N PRO A 143 -26.40 -1.44 -0.63
CA PRO A 143 -27.50 -2.40 -0.58
C PRO A 143 -27.93 -2.72 0.86
N GLU A 144 -29.08 -3.39 1.01
CA GLU A 144 -29.49 -4.01 2.27
C GLU A 144 -28.62 -5.26 2.56
N GLU A 145 -28.37 -5.57 3.84
CA GLU A 145 -27.47 -6.68 4.26
C GLU A 145 -27.81 -8.01 3.59
N LYS A 146 -29.10 -8.34 3.49
CA LYS A 146 -29.59 -9.66 3.08
C LYS A 146 -29.69 -9.85 1.56
N SER A 147 -29.28 -8.86 0.77
CA SER A 147 -29.32 -8.97 -0.69
C SER A 147 -27.98 -9.44 -1.22
N ASP A 148 -27.94 -10.51 -2.01
CA ASP A 148 -26.78 -10.79 -2.85
C ASP A 148 -26.66 -9.68 -3.90
N ASN A 149 -25.65 -8.81 -3.73
CA ASN A 149 -25.49 -7.63 -4.58
C ASN A 149 -24.12 -7.64 -5.26
N TYR A 150 -24.03 -8.43 -6.33
CA TYR A 150 -22.82 -8.50 -7.13
C TYR A 150 -22.74 -7.33 -8.10
N VAL A 151 -21.65 -6.56 -8.00
CA VAL A 151 -21.33 -5.44 -8.89
C VAL A 151 -20.07 -5.74 -9.68
N PHE A 152 -20.00 -5.22 -10.91
CA PHE A 152 -18.78 -5.34 -11.71
C PHE A 152 -17.64 -4.56 -11.04
N PHE A 153 -16.52 -5.24 -10.80
CA PHE A 153 -15.41 -4.78 -9.96
C PHE A 153 -14.05 -4.96 -10.65
N ARG A 154 -13.98 -4.49 -11.89
CA ARG A 154 -12.73 -4.44 -12.67
C ARG A 154 -12.18 -3.02 -12.69
N ASP A 155 -10.85 -2.89 -12.76
CA ASP A 155 -10.14 -1.62 -12.92
C ASP A 155 -10.36 -0.55 -11.82
N TYR A 156 -10.95 -0.94 -10.68
CA TYR A 156 -10.84 -0.19 -9.41
C TYR A 156 -9.39 -0.23 -8.90
N ILE A 157 -9.04 0.70 -8.01
CA ILE A 157 -7.69 0.74 -7.40
C ILE A 157 -7.38 -0.57 -6.64
N PRO A 158 -8.22 -1.03 -5.68
CA PRO A 158 -8.12 -2.37 -5.13
C PRO A 158 -8.56 -3.41 -6.15
N ARG A 159 -7.61 -4.11 -6.77
CA ARG A 159 -7.90 -5.24 -7.65
C ARG A 159 -8.03 -6.52 -6.82
N HIS A 160 -8.74 -7.51 -7.34
CA HIS A 160 -8.78 -8.85 -6.73
C HIS A 160 -7.38 -9.40 -6.41
N SER A 161 -6.38 -9.13 -7.28
CA SER A 161 -4.99 -9.56 -7.08
C SER A 161 -4.16 -8.68 -6.14
N THR A 162 -4.71 -7.60 -5.59
CA THR A 162 -3.97 -6.74 -4.65
C THR A 162 -3.75 -7.51 -3.34
N SER A 163 -2.48 -7.78 -3.02
CA SER A 163 -2.06 -8.58 -1.86
C SER A 163 -1.63 -7.74 -0.65
N ALA A 164 -1.39 -6.45 -0.84
CA ALA A 164 -1.07 -5.50 0.23
C ALA A 164 -1.25 -4.06 -0.26
N ALA A 165 -1.32 -3.13 0.69
CA ALA A 165 -1.08 -1.71 0.48
C ALA A 165 -0.13 -1.20 1.57
N ILE A 166 0.85 -0.37 1.20
CA ILE A 166 1.80 0.20 2.15
C ILE A 166 1.98 1.70 1.92
N VAL A 167 2.29 2.41 3.00
CA VAL A 167 2.82 3.77 2.96
C VAL A 167 4.09 3.79 3.81
N VAL A 168 5.22 4.07 3.19
CA VAL A 168 6.48 4.32 3.91
C VAL A 168 6.53 5.81 4.22
N GLN A 169 6.32 6.14 5.50
CA GLN A 169 6.40 7.51 5.99
C GLN A 169 7.82 7.78 6.48
N GLY A 170 8.54 8.63 5.75
CA GLY A 170 9.84 9.16 6.16
C GLY A 170 9.74 10.11 7.36
N VAL A 171 10.85 10.77 7.66
CA VAL A 171 11.02 11.62 8.84
C VAL A 171 11.14 13.09 8.45
N LYS A 172 10.90 14.00 9.39
CA LYS A 172 11.14 15.44 9.19
C LYS A 172 12.63 15.76 9.30
N GLU A 173 12.98 16.96 8.86
CA GLU A 173 14.30 17.54 9.16
C GLU A 173 14.56 17.50 10.67
N ASN A 174 15.73 17.01 11.06
CA ASN A 174 16.18 16.81 12.44
C ASN A 174 15.46 15.69 13.24
N GLU A 175 14.58 14.89 12.63
CA GLU A 175 14.10 13.63 13.24
C GLU A 175 15.09 12.49 12.95
N SER A 176 15.24 11.55 13.89
CA SER A 176 16.05 10.34 13.66
C SER A 176 15.47 9.51 12.51
N PRO A 177 16.26 9.08 11.50
CA PRO A 177 15.78 8.20 10.42
C PRO A 177 15.13 6.90 10.90
N SER A 178 15.49 6.42 12.09
CA SER A 178 14.87 5.24 12.72
C SER A 178 13.37 5.42 12.97
N LEU A 179 12.87 6.66 13.04
CA LEU A 179 11.44 6.97 13.19
C LEU A 179 10.62 6.72 11.91
N THR A 180 11.25 6.32 10.81
CA THR A 180 10.56 5.89 9.59
C THR A 180 9.54 4.81 9.94
N THR A 181 8.29 5.02 9.52
CA THR A 181 7.17 4.13 9.84
C THR A 181 6.59 3.60 8.55
N MET A 182 6.46 2.28 8.44
CA MET A 182 5.70 1.65 7.36
C MET A 182 4.29 1.37 7.86
N TRP A 183 3.29 2.04 7.28
CA TRP A 183 1.88 1.73 7.51
C TRP A 183 1.46 0.64 6.55
N THR A 184 1.02 -0.51 7.05
CA THR A 184 0.80 -1.71 6.24
C THR A 184 -0.63 -2.19 6.35
N ILE A 185 -1.27 -2.42 5.21
CA ILE A 185 -2.44 -3.30 5.09
C ILE A 185 -1.95 -4.57 4.40
N LEU A 186 -1.78 -5.65 5.16
CA LEU A 186 -1.33 -6.94 4.63
C LEU A 186 -2.55 -7.79 4.23
N GLY A 187 -2.55 -8.34 3.03
CA GLY A 187 -3.71 -8.98 2.41
C GLY A 187 -4.53 -8.01 1.56
N PHE A 188 -5.73 -8.44 1.15
CA PHE A 188 -6.59 -7.62 0.30
C PHE A 188 -7.08 -6.35 1.05
N PRO A 189 -6.86 -5.13 0.53
CA PRO A 189 -7.04 -3.90 1.32
C PRO A 189 -8.43 -3.68 1.90
N LEU A 190 -9.48 -4.17 1.22
CA LEU A 190 -10.87 -4.01 1.66
C LEU A 190 -11.27 -4.96 2.81
N THR A 191 -10.47 -6.00 3.07
CA THR A 191 -10.76 -7.06 4.04
C THR A 191 -9.64 -7.26 5.06
N SER A 192 -8.78 -6.26 5.23
CA SER A 192 -7.69 -6.24 6.20
C SER A 192 -7.60 -4.89 6.92
N VAL A 193 -6.78 -4.82 7.96
CA VAL A 193 -6.58 -3.63 8.81
C VAL A 193 -5.20 -3.01 8.61
N ILE A 194 -5.08 -1.73 8.90
CA ILE A 194 -3.79 -1.02 8.95
C ILE A 194 -3.04 -1.40 10.24
N ILE A 195 -1.78 -1.79 10.10
CA ILE A 195 -0.83 -2.04 11.19
C ILE A 195 0.47 -1.28 10.90
N PRO A 196 0.97 -0.44 11.81
CA PRO A 196 2.28 0.18 11.64
C PRO A 196 3.40 -0.82 11.94
N VAL A 197 4.50 -0.70 11.21
CA VAL A 197 5.77 -1.36 11.46
C VAL A 197 6.84 -0.28 11.66
N TRP A 198 7.53 -0.33 12.80
CA TRP A 198 8.61 0.57 13.15
C TRP A 198 9.97 -0.10 12.91
N LEU A 199 10.98 0.68 12.52
CA LEU A 199 12.35 0.20 12.36
C LEU A 199 13.02 0.02 13.73
N LEU A 200 12.88 -1.18 14.30
CA LEU A 200 13.56 -1.57 15.53
C LEU A 200 14.93 -2.19 15.20
N GLU A 201 15.93 -1.95 16.06
CA GLU A 201 17.30 -2.44 15.85
C GLU A 201 17.39 -3.97 15.77
N ASP A 202 16.53 -4.67 16.50
CA ASP A 202 16.47 -6.14 16.50
C ASP A 202 15.56 -6.71 15.39
N GLY A 203 14.97 -5.84 14.55
CA GLY A 203 14.08 -6.23 13.46
C GLY A 203 12.73 -6.79 13.91
N THR A 204 12.36 -6.67 15.19
CA THR A 204 11.09 -7.21 15.69
C THR A 204 9.90 -6.48 15.07
N MET A 205 8.93 -7.23 14.59
CA MET A 205 7.63 -6.76 14.09
C MET A 205 6.51 -7.68 14.58
N PRO A 206 5.23 -7.28 14.51
CA PRO A 206 4.11 -8.14 14.89
C PRO A 206 4.18 -9.51 14.19
N LYS A 207 4.06 -10.60 14.93
CA LYS A 207 4.08 -11.97 14.41
C LYS A 207 2.95 -12.22 13.42
N ILE A 208 1.80 -11.58 13.59
CA ILE A 208 0.67 -11.76 12.66
C ILE A 208 0.94 -11.21 11.26
N LEU A 209 2.01 -10.42 11.08
CA LEU A 209 2.49 -9.92 9.80
C LEU A 209 3.62 -10.77 9.19
N GLN A 210 4.12 -11.76 9.91
CA GLN A 210 5.22 -12.62 9.49
C GLN A 210 4.69 -13.96 9.01
N ALA A 211 5.36 -14.54 8.00
CA ALA A 211 5.03 -15.88 7.53
C ALA A 211 5.20 -16.91 8.65
N ASP A 212 4.19 -17.75 8.84
CA ASP A 212 4.24 -18.93 9.70
C ASP A 212 4.79 -20.15 8.93
N GLU A 213 4.66 -21.34 9.50
CA GLU A 213 5.07 -22.61 8.87
C GLU A 213 4.40 -22.91 7.53
N THR A 214 3.26 -22.28 7.22
CA THR A 214 2.56 -22.40 5.93
C THR A 214 3.14 -21.47 4.86
N GLY A 215 4.04 -20.56 5.25
CA GLY A 215 4.57 -19.51 4.37
C GLY A 215 3.65 -18.28 4.24
N ASN A 216 2.51 -18.24 4.95
CA ASN A 216 1.59 -17.11 4.98
C ASN A 216 1.58 -16.43 6.33
N ALA A 217 1.30 -15.13 6.35
CA ALA A 217 1.11 -14.42 7.61
C ALA A 217 -0.31 -14.68 8.18
N PRO A 218 -0.47 -14.84 9.51
CA PRO A 218 -1.79 -15.05 10.12
C PRO A 218 -2.83 -13.99 9.76
N LEU A 219 -2.42 -12.72 9.62
CA LEU A 219 -3.31 -11.64 9.15
C LEU A 219 -3.70 -11.80 7.68
N CYS A 220 -2.77 -12.28 6.83
CA CYS A 220 -3.05 -12.53 5.42
C CYS A 220 -4.09 -13.66 5.27
N ASN A 221 -3.95 -14.74 6.05
CA ASN A 221 -4.92 -15.83 6.08
C ASN A 221 -6.32 -15.34 6.49
N ALA A 222 -6.41 -14.49 7.52
CA ALA A 222 -7.68 -13.87 7.91
C ALA A 222 -8.25 -12.98 6.80
N ALA A 223 -7.42 -12.14 6.17
CA ALA A 223 -7.83 -11.26 5.09
C ALA A 223 -8.34 -12.03 3.86
N LEU A 224 -7.74 -13.17 3.54
CA LEU A 224 -8.18 -14.06 2.45
C LEU A 224 -9.52 -14.72 2.76
N GLN A 225 -9.70 -15.27 3.98
CA GLN A 225 -11.00 -15.82 4.40
C GLN A 225 -12.13 -14.78 4.36
N LEU A 226 -11.81 -13.52 4.63
CA LEU A 226 -12.75 -12.41 4.51
C LEU A 226 -12.95 -11.97 3.05
N LYS A 227 -11.92 -12.04 2.23
CA LYS A 227 -11.97 -11.77 0.79
C LYS A 227 -12.92 -12.74 0.08
N ASP A 228 -12.88 -14.02 0.43
CA ASP A 228 -13.75 -15.06 -0.13
C ASP A 228 -15.25 -14.78 0.12
N LYS A 229 -15.57 -14.00 1.16
CA LYS A 229 -16.96 -13.59 1.48
C LYS A 229 -17.44 -12.42 0.62
N VAL A 230 -16.52 -11.61 0.06
CA VAL A 230 -16.86 -10.38 -0.66
C VAL A 230 -16.69 -10.49 -2.17
N PHE A 231 -16.18 -11.60 -2.69
CA PHE A 231 -16.13 -11.88 -4.12
C PHE A 231 -17.13 -12.97 -4.52
N SER A 232 -17.48 -13.00 -5.81
CA SER A 232 -18.41 -13.98 -6.35
C SER A 232 -17.89 -15.42 -6.24
N PRO A 233 -18.75 -16.41 -5.92
CA PRO A 233 -18.37 -17.82 -5.91
C PRO A 233 -18.31 -18.43 -7.33
N GLN A 234 -18.50 -17.64 -8.39
CA GLN A 234 -18.43 -18.13 -9.78
C GLN A 234 -17.00 -18.52 -10.18
N ASN A 235 -16.86 -19.59 -10.95
CA ASN A 235 -15.55 -20.20 -11.22
C ASN A 235 -14.70 -19.49 -12.29
N ASP A 236 -15.31 -18.88 -13.29
CA ASP A 236 -14.62 -18.36 -14.48
C ASP A 236 -14.36 -16.85 -14.46
N ALA A 237 -15.02 -16.12 -13.56
CA ALA A 237 -14.94 -14.67 -13.51
C ALA A 237 -15.11 -14.07 -12.10
N SER A 238 -14.87 -14.85 -11.03
CA SER A 238 -15.00 -14.41 -9.62
C SER A 238 -14.38 -13.04 -9.37
N GLU A 239 -13.17 -12.82 -9.90
CA GLU A 239 -12.36 -11.63 -9.70
C GLU A 239 -12.98 -10.34 -10.27
N ASN A 240 -13.97 -10.47 -11.16
CA ASN A 240 -14.65 -9.36 -11.80
C ASN A 240 -15.93 -8.93 -11.06
N TYR A 241 -16.37 -9.65 -10.03
CA TYR A 241 -17.63 -9.38 -9.34
C TYR A 241 -17.45 -9.31 -7.82
N LEU A 242 -17.69 -8.13 -7.26
CA LEU A 242 -17.67 -7.88 -5.82
C LEU A 242 -19.09 -7.96 -5.26
N ASN A 243 -19.31 -8.72 -4.21
CA ASN A 243 -20.53 -8.66 -3.42
C ASN A 243 -20.50 -7.41 -2.53
N LEU A 244 -21.16 -6.35 -2.98
CA LEU A 244 -21.15 -5.06 -2.29
C LEU A 244 -21.80 -5.17 -0.91
N SER A 245 -22.90 -5.91 -0.75
CA SER A 245 -23.59 -6.05 0.56
C SER A 245 -22.74 -6.78 1.60
N ALA A 246 -21.96 -7.77 1.17
CA ALA A 246 -21.01 -8.46 2.04
C ALA A 246 -19.85 -7.53 2.46
N LEU A 247 -19.41 -6.64 1.57
CA LEU A 247 -18.37 -5.68 1.88
C LEU A 247 -18.88 -4.52 2.77
N MET A 248 -19.96 -3.86 2.36
CA MET A 248 -20.61 -2.71 2.99
C MET A 248 -22.11 -2.70 2.70
N ASN A 249 -22.93 -2.45 3.72
CA ASN A 249 -24.39 -2.38 3.60
C ASN A 249 -24.96 -1.28 4.50
N LYS A 250 -26.26 -1.01 4.37
CA LYS A 250 -26.95 0.01 5.19
C LYS A 250 -27.00 -0.30 6.68
N ASP A 251 -26.94 -1.58 7.05
CA ASP A 251 -26.98 -2.04 8.44
C ASP A 251 -25.62 -1.91 9.15
N ASN A 252 -24.59 -1.42 8.45
CA ASN A 252 -23.22 -1.33 8.93
C ASN A 252 -22.61 -2.68 9.38
N SER A 253 -23.08 -3.78 8.79
CA SER A 253 -22.66 -5.13 9.17
C SER A 253 -21.63 -5.75 8.21
N GLY A 254 -21.30 -5.07 7.11
CA GLY A 254 -20.36 -5.54 6.09
C GLY A 254 -18.94 -5.72 6.64
N VAL A 255 -18.13 -6.52 5.92
CA VAL A 255 -16.76 -6.85 6.33
C VAL A 255 -15.93 -5.60 6.59
N ARG A 256 -15.93 -4.63 5.67
CA ARG A 256 -15.14 -3.40 5.86
C ARG A 256 -15.64 -2.60 7.06
N GLN A 257 -16.96 -2.48 7.21
CA GLN A 257 -17.59 -1.72 8.29
C GLN A 257 -17.25 -2.30 9.68
N LYS A 258 -17.19 -3.63 9.82
CA LYS A 258 -16.77 -4.29 11.06
C LYS A 258 -15.28 -4.17 11.36
N LEU A 259 -14.44 -3.98 10.34
CA LEU A 259 -12.99 -3.77 10.51
C LEU A 259 -12.64 -2.32 10.87
N ILE A 260 -13.47 -1.32 10.52
CA ILE A 260 -13.21 0.11 10.78
C ILE A 260 -12.93 0.38 12.28
N PRO A 261 -13.79 -0.04 13.23
CA PRO A 261 -13.55 0.27 14.65
C PRO A 261 -12.29 -0.39 15.22
N ILE A 262 -11.91 -1.57 14.72
CA ILE A 262 -10.66 -2.24 15.12
C ILE A 262 -9.46 -1.41 14.65
N GLU A 263 -9.48 -1.00 13.38
CA GLU A 263 -8.44 -0.19 12.77
C GLU A 263 -8.28 1.19 13.44
N GLU A 264 -9.40 1.84 13.78
CA GLU A 264 -9.37 3.12 14.49
C GLU A 264 -8.66 3.02 15.85
N LYS A 265 -8.88 1.93 16.60
CA LYS A 265 -8.14 1.65 17.84
C LYS A 265 -6.64 1.49 17.60
N ILE A 266 -6.26 0.75 16.54
CA ILE A 266 -4.85 0.56 16.16
C ILE A 266 -4.20 1.90 15.84
N LEU A 267 -4.83 2.69 14.96
CA LEU A 267 -4.32 4.00 14.55
C LEU A 267 -4.22 4.98 15.72
N ALA A 268 -5.22 5.03 16.59
CA ALA A 268 -5.19 5.90 17.77
C ALA A 268 -4.03 5.56 18.71
N LYS A 269 -3.84 4.27 19.03
CA LYS A 269 -2.75 3.82 19.88
C LYS A 269 -1.38 4.04 19.22
N ALA A 270 -1.26 3.72 17.93
CA ALA A 270 -0.05 3.92 17.15
C ALA A 270 0.37 5.40 17.10
N LYS A 271 -0.58 6.31 16.84
CA LYS A 271 -0.32 7.76 16.78
C LYS A 271 0.16 8.30 18.13
N SER A 272 -0.45 7.84 19.23
CA SER A 272 -0.02 8.21 20.59
C SER A 272 1.43 7.79 20.85
N ILE A 273 1.78 6.54 20.54
CA ILE A 273 3.15 6.02 20.72
C ILE A 273 4.13 6.75 19.81
N LEU A 274 3.77 6.97 18.54
CA LEU A 274 4.64 7.67 17.59
C LEU A 274 4.88 9.14 17.99
N PHE A 275 3.90 9.79 18.60
CA PHE A 275 4.07 11.12 19.18
C PHE A 275 5.14 11.12 20.28
N ASP A 276 5.10 10.14 21.19
CA ASP A 276 6.13 9.96 22.21
C ASP A 276 7.50 9.67 21.59
N PHE A 277 7.57 8.79 20.58
CA PHE A 277 8.81 8.41 19.91
C PHE A 277 9.48 9.59 19.20
N ARG A 278 8.70 10.46 18.56
CA ARG A 278 9.23 11.69 17.94
C ARG A 278 9.83 12.65 18.95
N LYS A 279 9.34 12.65 20.20
CA LYS A 279 9.84 13.53 21.25
C LYS A 279 11.08 12.97 21.96
N ASN A 280 11.11 11.67 22.21
CA ASN A 280 12.07 11.05 23.13
C ASN A 280 12.98 9.99 22.48
N GLY A 281 12.81 9.72 21.18
CA GLY A 281 13.41 8.56 20.51
C GLY A 281 12.56 7.29 20.66
N ILE A 282 12.88 6.26 19.89
CA ILE A 282 12.17 4.97 19.92
C ILE A 282 12.43 4.27 21.25
N ASP A 283 11.34 3.88 21.92
CA ASP A 283 11.37 2.99 23.08
C ASP A 283 11.03 1.56 22.63
N ASN A 284 12.05 0.71 22.60
CA ASN A 284 11.93 -0.68 22.17
C ASN A 284 10.96 -1.50 23.03
N SER A 285 10.81 -1.18 24.33
CA SER A 285 9.85 -1.88 25.20
C SER A 285 8.42 -1.55 24.80
N LYS A 286 8.12 -0.25 24.65
CA LYS A 286 6.79 0.20 24.19
C LYS A 286 6.45 -0.33 22.80
N ALA A 287 7.42 -0.39 21.89
CA ALA A 287 7.22 -0.94 20.57
C ALA A 287 6.86 -2.45 20.62
N LYS A 288 7.56 -3.22 21.45
CA LYS A 288 7.28 -4.64 21.67
C LYS A 288 5.95 -4.88 22.37
N GLU A 289 5.58 -4.04 23.33
CA GLU A 289 4.26 -4.07 23.97
C GLU A 289 3.13 -3.81 22.97
N PHE A 290 3.32 -2.85 22.05
CA PHE A 290 2.39 -2.62 20.96
C PHE A 290 2.29 -3.83 20.03
N ASN A 291 3.42 -4.42 19.62
CA ASN A 291 3.43 -5.63 18.79
C ASN A 291 2.71 -6.80 19.48
N ASN A 292 2.94 -7.02 20.78
CA ASN A 292 2.24 -8.04 21.56
C ASN A 292 0.73 -7.79 21.64
N TRP A 293 0.31 -6.53 21.78
CA TRP A 293 -1.10 -6.16 21.76
C TRP A 293 -1.75 -6.40 20.39
N ILE A 294 -1.02 -6.12 19.30
CA ILE A 294 -1.45 -6.46 17.94
C ILE A 294 -1.62 -7.98 17.79
N ASP A 295 -0.61 -8.74 18.19
CA ASP A 295 -0.55 -10.19 17.99
C ASP A 295 -1.62 -10.95 18.80
N ASN A 296 -1.93 -10.47 20.01
CA ASN A 296 -2.85 -11.14 20.90
C ASN A 296 -4.24 -10.52 20.87
N ASP A 297 -4.38 -9.25 21.24
CA ASP A 297 -5.68 -8.64 21.48
C ASP A 297 -6.39 -8.28 20.18
N VAL A 298 -5.71 -7.57 19.27
CA VAL A 298 -6.29 -7.15 17.99
C VAL A 298 -6.60 -8.34 17.10
N TYR A 299 -5.66 -9.28 16.98
CA TYR A 299 -5.90 -10.46 16.16
C TYR A 299 -7.04 -11.33 16.71
N ASN A 300 -7.14 -11.50 18.03
CA ASN A 300 -8.27 -12.19 18.62
C ASN A 300 -9.59 -11.44 18.42
N GLU A 301 -9.61 -10.10 18.50
CA GLU A 301 -10.80 -9.30 18.19
C GLU A 301 -11.27 -9.53 16.74
N ILE A 302 -10.35 -9.56 15.77
CA ILE A 302 -10.67 -9.88 14.36
C ILE A 302 -11.27 -11.28 14.26
N LYS A 303 -10.62 -12.30 14.85
CA LYS A 303 -11.12 -13.68 14.79
C LYS A 303 -12.51 -13.82 15.41
N LEU A 304 -12.75 -13.19 16.57
CA LEU A 304 -14.06 -13.23 17.24
C LEU A 304 -15.15 -12.52 16.44
N ASN A 305 -14.86 -11.33 15.90
CA ASN A 305 -15.84 -10.56 15.12
C ASN A 305 -16.29 -11.29 13.84
N PHE A 306 -15.42 -12.14 13.28
CA PHE A 306 -15.68 -12.83 12.02
C PHE A 306 -15.81 -14.35 12.14
N LYS A 307 -15.73 -14.89 13.36
CA LYS A 307 -15.75 -16.33 13.67
C LYS A 307 -14.71 -17.10 12.83
N LEU A 308 -13.49 -16.56 12.78
CA LEU A 308 -12.37 -17.21 12.08
C LEU A 308 -11.73 -18.21 13.03
N ASN A 309 -11.33 -19.36 12.47
CA ASN A 309 -10.62 -20.42 13.19
C ASN A 309 -9.13 -20.09 13.31
#